data_AF-A0A2U0RX53-F1
#
_entry.id   AF-A0A2U0RX53-F1
#
_cell.length_a   1.000
_cell.length_b   1.000
_cell.length_c   1.000
_cell.angle_alpha   90.00
_cell.angle_beta   90.00
_cell.angle_gamma   90.00
#
_symmetry.space_group_name_H-M   'P 1'
#
loop_
_entity.id
_entity.type
_entity.pdbx_description
1 polymer ?
#
loop_
_entity_poly.entity_id
_entity_poly.type
_entity_poly.pdbx_seq_one_letter_code
_entity_poly.pdbx_strand_id
1 'polypeptide(L)'
;MEYEIKYKPSYSMLVVNLEPDESVTAEAGAMTYMAPNINVNTRKREKSILGTLGLALFGGQSFFVNDYQAQNSPAEVAFVAAPVGDIDVLEGKPNQGYIIESASYIASAQNVDLD
;
A
#
# COMPACT_ATOMS: atom_id res chain seq x y z
N MET A 1 0.61 3.43 -13.76
CA MET A 1 -0.28 2.69 -12.83
C MET A 1 -1.71 3.19 -12.95
N GLU A 2 -2.57 2.34 -13.49
CA GLU A 2 -4.02 2.57 -13.53
C GLU A 2 -4.68 1.88 -12.32
N TYR A 3 -5.79 2.44 -11.83
CA TYR A 3 -6.53 1.86 -10.71
C TYR A 3 -8.03 2.10 -10.82
N GLU A 4 -8.80 1.27 -10.13
CA GLU A 4 -10.24 1.39 -9.95
C GLU A 4 -10.61 1.12 -8.48
N ILE A 5 -11.53 1.90 -7.92
CA ILE A 5 -12.12 1.61 -6.60
C ILE A 5 -13.51 1.01 -6.84
N LYS A 6 -13.64 -0.29 -6.57
CA LYS A 6 -14.88 -1.05 -6.70
C LYS A 6 -15.66 -1.07 -5.39
N TYR A 7 -16.97 -1.29 -5.49
CA TYR A 7 -17.86 -1.61 -4.36
C TYR A 7 -18.00 -0.51 -3.28
N LYS A 8 -17.80 0.76 -3.65
CA LYS A 8 -18.08 1.90 -2.76
C LYS A 8 -19.55 1.92 -2.29
N PRO A 9 -19.84 2.38 -1.05
CA PRO A 9 -18.89 2.90 -0.05
C PRO A 9 -18.63 1.93 1.12
N SER A 10 -19.30 0.78 1.16
CA SER A 10 -19.33 -0.05 2.37
C SER A 10 -18.23 -1.10 2.42
N TYR A 11 -17.81 -1.63 1.27
CA TYR A 11 -16.80 -2.69 1.19
C TYR A 11 -15.86 -2.40 0.02
N SER A 12 -15.29 -1.20 0.02
CA SER A 12 -14.49 -0.72 -1.10
C SER A 12 -13.24 -1.57 -1.29
N MET A 13 -12.93 -1.86 -2.55
CA MET A 13 -11.76 -2.63 -2.95
C MET A 13 -10.99 -1.83 -3.99
N LEU A 14 -9.72 -1.59 -3.73
CA LEU A 14 -8.79 -0.99 -4.67
C LEU A 14 -8.28 -2.09 -5.60
N VAL A 15 -8.49 -1.94 -6.90
CA VAL A 15 -7.93 -2.79 -7.95
C VAL A 15 -6.90 -1.98 -8.71
N VAL A 16 -5.67 -2.49 -8.80
CA VAL A 16 -4.54 -1.82 -9.45
C VAL A 16 -4.09 -2.66 -10.64
N ASN A 17 -3.99 -2.01 -11.80
CA ASN A 17 -3.39 -2.58 -13.01
C ASN A 17 -1.98 -2.04 -13.16
N LEU A 18 -1.02 -2.95 -13.18
CA LEU A 18 0.41 -2.70 -13.28
C LEU A 18 0.89 -3.11 -14.66
N GLU A 19 1.57 -2.19 -15.35
CA GLU A 19 2.39 -2.53 -16.51
C GLU A 19 3.64 -3.34 -16.09
N PRO A 20 4.33 -4.05 -17.00
CA PRO A 20 5.57 -4.75 -16.68
C PRO A 20 6.55 -3.83 -15.92
N ASP A 21 7.15 -4.36 -14.86
CA ASP A 21 8.08 -3.67 -13.95
C ASP A 21 7.47 -2.54 -13.10
N GLU A 22 6.20 -2.15 -13.30
CA GLU A 22 5.50 -1.28 -12.36
C GLU A 22 5.26 -1.99 -11.01
N SER A 23 5.31 -1.20 -9.95
CA SER A 23 5.15 -1.68 -8.57
C SER A 23 4.25 -0.78 -7.76
N VAL A 24 3.41 -1.39 -6.92
CA VAL A 24 2.59 -0.73 -5.90
C VAL A 24 3.03 -1.22 -4.53
N THR A 25 3.17 -0.29 -3.59
CA THR A 25 3.43 -0.60 -2.18
C THR A 25 2.09 -0.66 -1.46
N ALA A 26 1.85 -1.68 -0.63
CA ALA A 26 0.64 -1.79 0.17
C ALA A 26 0.92 -2.25 1.61
N GLU A 27 -0.02 -1.95 2.51
CA GLU A 27 0.02 -2.40 3.89
C GLU A 27 0.05 -3.94 3.98
N ALA A 28 0.81 -4.46 4.94
CA ALA A 28 0.80 -5.88 5.24
C ALA A 28 -0.63 -6.34 5.60
N GLY A 29 -1.13 -7.36 4.88
CA GLY A 29 -2.46 -7.91 5.10
C GLY A 29 -3.59 -7.24 4.29
N ALA A 30 -3.32 -6.16 3.57
CA ALA A 30 -4.34 -5.50 2.74
C ALA A 30 -4.69 -6.29 1.45
N MET A 31 -3.80 -7.17 0.98
CA MET A 31 -4.00 -7.90 -0.28
C MET A 31 -5.17 -8.89 -0.20
N THR A 32 -6.07 -8.78 -1.18
CA THR A 32 -7.23 -9.68 -1.35
C THR A 32 -6.95 -10.77 -2.38
N TYR A 33 -6.44 -10.36 -3.55
CA TYR A 33 -6.00 -11.27 -4.60
C TYR A 33 -4.89 -10.63 -5.44
N MET A 34 -4.15 -11.45 -6.19
CA MET A 34 -3.16 -10.99 -7.15
C MET A 34 -3.07 -11.96 -8.33
N ALA A 35 -2.68 -11.44 -9.50
CA ALA A 35 -2.35 -12.28 -10.65
C ALA A 35 -1.08 -13.12 -10.37
N PRO A 36 -0.92 -14.30 -11.00
CA PRO A 36 0.21 -15.21 -10.73
C PRO A 36 1.59 -14.64 -11.08
N ASN A 37 1.66 -13.64 -11.95
CA ASN A 37 2.89 -12.98 -12.37
C ASN A 37 3.25 -11.76 -11.52
N ILE A 38 2.60 -11.56 -10.36
CA ILE A 38 3.01 -10.58 -9.37
C ILE A 38 4.12 -11.18 -8.49
N ASN A 39 5.27 -10.51 -8.44
CA ASN A 39 6.31 -10.78 -7.44
C ASN A 39 6.06 -9.91 -6.20
N VAL A 40 6.25 -10.49 -5.01
CA VAL A 40 6.01 -9.80 -3.73
C VAL A 40 7.30 -9.69 -2.94
N ASN A 41 7.65 -8.46 -2.56
CA ASN A 41 8.80 -8.19 -1.70
C ASN A 41 8.35 -7.51 -0.40
N THR A 42 8.51 -8.19 0.73
CA THR A 42 8.20 -7.63 2.05
C THR A 42 9.41 -6.86 2.58
N ARG A 43 9.21 -5.60 2.97
CA ARG A 43 10.24 -4.77 3.60
C ARG A 43 9.68 -4.02 4.80
N LYS A 44 10.59 -3.57 5.66
CA LYS A 44 10.21 -2.64 6.73
C LYS A 44 9.83 -1.31 6.10
N ARG A 45 8.83 -0.61 6.65
CA ARG A 45 8.66 0.83 6.40
C ARG A 45 9.97 1.48 6.81
N GLU A 46 10.59 2.22 5.89
CA GLU A 46 11.89 2.81 6.20
C GLU A 46 11.76 3.69 7.44
N LYS A 47 12.66 3.51 8.41
CA LYS A 47 13.24 4.64 9.13
C LYS A 47 14.50 4.24 9.85
N SER A 48 15.47 5.13 9.76
CA SER A 48 16.77 5.12 10.43
C SER A 48 16.78 4.28 11.72
N ILE A 49 17.72 3.33 11.77
CA ILE A 49 17.95 2.31 12.82
C ILE A 49 17.93 2.91 14.25
N LEU A 50 18.15 4.22 14.38
CA LEU A 50 18.22 4.93 15.65
C LEU A 50 16.86 5.36 16.24
N GLY A 51 15.80 5.51 15.43
CA GLY A 51 14.49 6.01 15.88
C GLY A 51 13.47 4.92 16.24
N THR A 52 13.65 3.72 15.69
CA THR A 52 12.64 2.64 15.72
C THR A 52 12.61 1.83 17.01
N LEU A 53 13.69 1.79 17.80
CA LEU A 53 13.73 1.03 19.05
C LEU A 53 12.89 1.67 20.18
N GLY A 54 12.70 2.99 20.17
CA GLY A 54 11.94 3.71 21.20
C GLY A 54 10.42 3.72 21.00
N LEU A 55 9.96 3.72 19.74
CA LEU A 55 8.52 3.76 19.40
C LEU A 55 7.89 2.37 19.23
N ALA A 56 8.71 1.34 18.98
CA ALA A 56 8.22 -0.01 18.69
C ALA A 56 7.45 -0.69 19.83
N LEU A 57 7.61 -0.21 21.07
CA LEU A 57 6.95 -0.79 22.24
C LEU A 57 5.57 -0.18 22.55
N PHE A 58 5.18 0.92 21.90
CA PHE A 58 4.00 1.69 22.32
C PHE A 58 2.90 1.86 21.25
N GLY A 59 3.14 1.51 19.99
CA GLY A 59 2.32 2.08 18.90
C GLY A 59 1.31 1.17 18.18
N GLY A 60 1.44 -0.17 18.21
CA GLY A 60 0.54 -1.05 17.43
C GLY A 60 0.57 -0.85 15.91
N GLN A 61 1.55 -0.09 15.39
CA GLN A 61 1.68 0.24 13.97
C GLN A 61 2.24 -0.95 13.17
N SER A 62 1.79 -1.12 11.92
CA SER A 62 2.35 -2.09 11.00
C SER A 62 3.77 -1.70 10.59
N PHE A 63 4.77 -2.50 10.98
CA PHE A 63 6.19 -2.26 10.68
C PHE A 63 6.59 -2.63 9.25
N PHE A 64 5.72 -3.32 8.51
CA PHE A 64 6.04 -3.95 7.25
C PHE A 64 5.07 -3.52 6.16
N VAL A 65 5.62 -3.33 4.97
CA VAL A 65 4.87 -3.14 3.73
C VAL A 65 5.32 -4.16 2.72
N ASN A 66 4.44 -4.43 1.75
CA ASN A 66 4.72 -5.32 0.64
C ASN A 66 4.77 -4.49 -0.64
N ASP A 67 5.82 -4.66 -1.42
CA ASP A 67 5.88 -4.18 -2.80
C ASP A 67 5.40 -5.30 -3.73
N TYR A 68 4.38 -5.02 -4.54
CA TYR A 68 3.81 -5.93 -5.53
C TYR A 68 4.21 -5.45 -6.92
N GLN A 69 5.03 -6.22 -7.62
CA GLN A 69 5.57 -5.86 -8.92
C GLN A 69 5.13 -6.83 -10.01
N ALA A 70 4.62 -6.30 -11.12
CA ALA A 70 4.28 -7.11 -12.30
C ALA A 70 5.55 -7.60 -13.01
N GLN A 71 5.64 -8.92 -13.23
CA GLN A 71 6.76 -9.55 -13.91
C GLN A 71 6.41 -9.83 -15.38
N ASN A 72 7.23 -9.33 -16.31
CA ASN A 72 7.26 -9.65 -17.74
C ASN A 72 5.97 -9.36 -18.57
N SER A 73 4.82 -9.14 -17.93
CA SER A 73 3.53 -8.85 -18.56
C SER A 73 2.65 -8.04 -17.61
N PRO A 74 1.62 -7.31 -18.12
CA PRO A 74 0.67 -6.63 -17.25
C PRO A 74 0.02 -7.57 -16.23
N ALA A 75 -0.31 -7.03 -15.06
CA ALA A 75 -0.84 -7.79 -13.95
C ALA A 75 -1.81 -6.97 -13.11
N GLU A 76 -2.79 -7.66 -12.50
CA GLU A 76 -3.75 -7.05 -11.59
C GLU A 76 -3.46 -7.50 -10.14
N VAL A 77 -3.57 -6.56 -9.20
CA VAL A 77 -3.54 -6.83 -7.75
C VAL A 77 -4.63 -6.02 -7.07
N ALA A 78 -5.29 -6.61 -6.07
CA ALA A 78 -6.38 -5.96 -5.35
C ALA A 78 -6.14 -5.91 -3.83
N PHE A 79 -6.57 -4.80 -3.24
CA PHE A 79 -6.40 -4.48 -1.83
C PHE A 79 -7.72 -4.03 -1.20
N VAL A 80 -7.90 -4.34 0.08
CA VAL A 80 -8.99 -3.86 0.93
C VAL A 80 -8.44 -3.25 2.21
N ALA A 81 -9.14 -2.25 2.74
CA ALA A 81 -8.84 -1.67 4.04
C ALA A 81 -9.29 -2.60 5.18
N ALA A 82 -8.62 -2.51 6.34
CA ALA A 82 -9.19 -2.89 7.62
C ALA A 82 -9.37 -1.59 8.42
N PRO A 83 -10.59 -1.09 8.74
CA PRO A 83 -11.92 -1.74 8.82
C PRO A 83 -12.81 -1.61 7.58
N VAL A 84 -14.01 -2.21 7.66
CA VAL A 84 -15.10 -2.07 6.68
C VAL A 84 -15.41 -0.59 6.44
N GLY A 85 -15.41 -0.16 5.18
CA GLY A 85 -15.65 1.22 4.82
C GLY A 85 -15.30 1.52 3.37
N ASP A 86 -15.09 2.82 3.13
CA ASP A 86 -14.79 3.34 1.81
C ASP A 86 -13.28 3.54 1.62
N ILE A 87 -12.85 3.67 0.36
CA ILE A 87 -11.48 4.01 -0.02
C ILE A 87 -11.52 5.33 -0.77
N ASP A 88 -10.66 6.27 -0.39
CA ASP A 88 -10.40 7.50 -1.12
C ASP A 88 -8.93 7.65 -1.46
N VAL A 89 -8.67 8.48 -2.48
CA VAL A 89 -7.33 8.70 -3.02
C VAL A 89 -6.84 10.09 -2.62
N LEU A 90 -5.66 10.11 -2.02
CA LEU A 90 -4.94 11.35 -1.74
C LEU A 90 -3.91 11.57 -2.85
N GLU A 91 -4.07 12.63 -3.63
CA GLU A 91 -3.11 12.98 -4.68
C GLU A 91 -1.78 13.42 -4.06
N GLY A 92 -0.72 12.65 -4.31
CA GLY A 92 0.65 13.03 -3.96
C GLY A 92 1.16 14.16 -4.83
N LYS A 93 1.79 15.18 -4.22
CA LYS A 93 2.47 16.26 -4.93
C LYS A 93 3.90 16.38 -4.41
N PRO A 94 4.87 16.76 -5.25
CA PRO A 94 6.23 17.02 -4.79
C PRO A 94 6.22 18.04 -3.64
N ASN A 95 6.96 17.75 -2.57
CA ASN A 95 7.06 18.59 -1.36
C ASN A 95 5.75 18.79 -0.58
N GLN A 96 4.75 17.92 -0.78
CA GLN A 96 3.52 17.90 0.00
C GLN A 96 3.28 16.48 0.53
N GLY A 97 3.00 16.37 1.83
CA GLY A 97 2.62 15.13 2.48
C GLY A 97 1.25 15.22 3.12
N TYR A 98 0.71 14.07 3.50
CA TYR A 98 -0.51 13.95 4.30
C TYR A 98 -0.16 13.27 5.62
N ILE A 99 -0.80 13.73 6.70
CA ILE A 99 -0.83 12.98 7.96
C ILE A 99 -2.17 12.27 7.98
N ILE A 100 -2.12 10.94 7.94
CA ILE A 100 -3.29 10.08 8.04
C ILE A 100 -3.17 9.21 9.30
N GLU A 101 -4.30 8.70 9.77
CA GLU A 101 -4.29 7.70 10.81
C GLU A 101 -3.63 6.41 10.26
N SER A 102 -2.85 5.74 11.11
CA SER A 102 -1.98 4.61 10.70
C SER A 102 -2.72 3.45 10.02
N ALA A 103 -3.90 3.08 10.51
CA ALA A 103 -4.72 2.01 9.97
C ALA A 103 -5.54 2.43 8.73
N SER A 104 -5.43 3.70 8.32
CA SER A 104 -6.09 4.22 7.11
C SER A 104 -5.24 4.07 5.85
N TYR A 105 -3.96 3.70 5.97
CA TYR A 105 -3.08 3.49 4.81
C TYR A 105 -3.36 2.13 4.17
N ILE A 106 -3.64 2.10 2.87
CA ILE A 106 -3.87 0.85 2.13
C ILE A 106 -2.73 0.59 1.15
N ALA A 107 -2.48 1.54 0.26
CA ALA A 107 -1.48 1.42 -0.79
C ALA A 107 -0.99 2.79 -1.28
N SER A 108 0.17 2.80 -1.93
CA SER A 108 0.76 3.96 -2.58
C SER A 108 1.62 3.55 -3.77
N ALA A 109 1.88 4.52 -4.66
CA ALA A 109 2.97 4.38 -5.63
C ALA A 109 4.32 4.21 -4.89
N GLN A 110 5.29 3.57 -5.56
CA GLN A 110 6.59 3.20 -4.98
C GLN A 110 7.44 4.40 -4.50
N ASN A 111 7.17 5.60 -5.00
CA ASN A 111 7.93 6.82 -4.70
C ASN A 111 7.38 7.65 -3.52
N VAL A 112 6.42 7.11 -2.77
CA VAL A 112 5.91 7.74 -1.56
C VAL A 112 6.78 7.35 -0.37
N ASP A 113 7.31 8.36 0.32
CA ASP A 113 7.99 8.18 1.61
C ASP A 113 6.94 7.93 2.71
N LEU A 114 7.09 6.82 3.42
CA LEU A 114 6.19 6.39 4.48
C LEU A 114 6.90 6.53 5.83
N ASP A 115 6.72 7.69 6.45
CA ASP A 115 7.20 8.05 7.78
C ASP A 115 6.48 7.28 8.91
#